data_AF-A0A3D0GJZ1-F1
#
_entry.id   AF-A0A3D0GJZ1-F1
#
_cell.length_a   1.000
_cell.length_b   1.000
_cell.length_c   1.000
_cell.angle_alpha   90.00
_cell.angle_beta   90.00
_cell.angle_gamma   90.00
#
_symmetry.space_group_name_H-M   'P 1'
#
loop_
_entity.id
_entity.type
_entity.pdbx_description
1 polymer ?
#
loop_
_entity_poly.entity_id
_entity_poly.type
_entity_poly.pdbx_seq_one_letter_code
_entity_poly.pdbx_strand_id
1 'polypeptide(L)'
;MTMSSIFLVGSDAQVGQELLAQLNDESLKVVTDHFEGTPSNSLQRGHLLDQMRRFGPFDHLVLCLPSCDAQMDLDPYHAAIVAIARPLLSVNTAVELWPEWSGHCYVVVEDQASSESAAGILQQSMVRHGIEILSELHADLNMTILKWPTDRARLITLLR
;
A
#
# COMPACT_ATOMS: atom_id res chain seq x y z
N MET A 1 8.32 22.96 -11.58
CA MET A 1 8.07 22.05 -10.46
C MET A 1 8.14 20.65 -11.05
N THR A 2 8.97 19.78 -10.50
CA THR A 2 9.01 18.37 -10.90
C THR A 2 7.72 17.69 -10.44
N MET A 3 7.07 16.98 -11.34
CA MET A 3 5.84 16.21 -11.07
C MET A 3 6.16 15.11 -10.06
N SER A 4 5.45 15.06 -8.92
CA SER A 4 5.65 14.01 -7.92
C SER A 4 5.04 12.70 -8.42
N SER A 5 5.79 11.61 -8.31
CA SER A 5 5.41 10.29 -8.82
C SER A 5 5.09 9.33 -7.68
N ILE A 6 3.92 8.69 -7.78
CA ILE A 6 3.34 7.86 -6.72
C ILE A 6 3.04 6.48 -7.28
N PHE A 7 3.48 5.43 -6.60
CA PHE A 7 2.97 4.08 -6.78
C PHE A 7 2.06 3.69 -5.62
N LEU A 8 0.77 3.52 -5.88
CA LEU A 8 -0.25 3.21 -4.89
C LEU A 8 -0.59 1.71 -4.98
N VAL A 9 -0.24 0.98 -3.93
CA VAL A 9 -0.45 -0.47 -3.78
C VAL A 9 -1.66 -0.70 -2.88
N GLY A 10 -2.53 -1.63 -3.25
CA GLY A 10 -3.81 -1.82 -2.58
C GLY A 10 -4.87 -0.83 -3.07
N SER A 11 -4.82 -0.41 -4.34
CA SER A 11 -5.80 0.54 -4.90
C SER A 11 -7.24 0.03 -4.87
N ASP A 12 -7.43 -1.29 -4.79
CA ASP A 12 -8.75 -1.94 -4.77
C ASP A 12 -9.37 -2.00 -3.38
N ALA A 13 -8.56 -1.76 -2.33
CA ALA A 13 -9.07 -1.63 -0.98
C ALA A 13 -9.87 -0.32 -0.84
N GLN A 14 -10.79 -0.27 0.11
CA GLN A 14 -11.61 0.91 0.37
C GLN A 14 -10.73 2.16 0.59
N VAL A 15 -9.77 2.12 1.51
CA VAL A 15 -8.80 3.22 1.69
C VAL A 15 -8.02 3.56 0.42
N GLY A 16 -7.68 2.58 -0.40
CA GLY A 16 -6.98 2.80 -1.66
C GLY A 16 -7.82 3.60 -2.66
N GLN A 17 -9.09 3.22 -2.82
CA GLN A 17 -10.06 3.93 -3.67
C GLN A 17 -10.33 5.34 -3.16
N GLU A 18 -10.55 5.49 -1.84
CA GLU A 18 -10.79 6.80 -1.22
C GLU A 18 -9.59 7.72 -1.37
N LEU A 19 -8.37 7.21 -1.16
CA LEU A 19 -7.14 7.97 -1.36
C LEU A 19 -6.95 8.35 -2.82
N LEU A 20 -7.13 7.41 -3.75
CA LEU A 20 -7.02 7.65 -5.19
C LEU A 20 -7.95 8.79 -5.65
N ALA A 21 -9.17 8.84 -5.12
CA ALA A 21 -10.13 9.91 -5.39
C ALA A 21 -9.65 11.30 -4.90
N GLN A 22 -8.78 11.36 -3.88
CA GLN A 22 -8.17 12.62 -3.41
C GLN A 22 -6.93 13.04 -4.21
N LEU A 23 -6.32 12.12 -4.96
CA LEU A 23 -5.08 12.37 -5.73
C LEU A 23 -5.34 12.80 -7.18
N ASN A 24 -6.54 13.31 -7.48
CA ASN A 24 -6.93 13.78 -8.82
C ASN A 24 -6.37 15.18 -9.13
N ASP A 25 -5.04 15.30 -9.13
CA ASP A 25 -4.27 16.53 -9.34
C ASP A 25 -3.29 16.33 -10.50
N GLU A 26 -3.33 17.21 -11.51
CA GLU A 26 -2.48 17.10 -12.71
C GLU A 26 -0.98 17.21 -12.42
N SER A 27 -0.61 17.69 -11.22
CA SER A 27 0.79 17.74 -10.77
C SER A 27 1.32 16.41 -10.22
N LEU A 28 0.47 15.39 -10.09
CA LEU A 28 0.81 14.07 -9.57
C LEU A 28 0.74 13.01 -10.67
N LYS A 29 1.77 12.16 -10.75
CA LYS A 29 1.75 10.95 -11.58
C LYS A 29 1.44 9.76 -10.68
N VAL A 30 0.18 9.34 -10.64
CA VAL A 30 -0.24 8.16 -9.85
C VAL A 30 -0.31 6.92 -10.73
N VAL A 31 0.41 5.88 -10.32
CA VAL A 31 0.34 4.52 -10.89
C VAL A 31 -0.17 3.58 -9.81
N THR A 32 -1.00 2.61 -10.16
CA THR A 32 -1.62 1.69 -9.19
C THR A 32 -1.28 0.23 -9.46
N ASP A 33 -1.52 -0.66 -8.49
CA ASP A 33 -1.47 -2.12 -8.68
C ASP A 33 -2.79 -2.72 -9.18
N HIS A 34 -3.74 -1.88 -9.63
CA HIS A 34 -5.05 -2.31 -10.13
C HIS A 34 -4.92 -3.18 -11.37
N PHE A 35 -5.52 -4.38 -11.32
CA PHE A 35 -5.51 -5.31 -12.45
C PHE A 35 -6.94 -5.65 -12.90
N GLU A 36 -7.31 -5.18 -14.09
CA GLU A 36 -8.56 -5.57 -14.77
C GLU A 36 -8.41 -6.97 -15.38
N GLY A 37 -8.70 -8.02 -14.61
CA GLY A 37 -8.67 -9.40 -15.11
C GLY A 37 -8.98 -10.46 -14.06
N THR A 38 -9.04 -11.73 -14.47
CA THR A 38 -9.30 -12.85 -13.55
C THR A 38 -8.17 -12.96 -12.51
N PRO A 39 -8.48 -12.95 -11.20
CA PRO A 39 -7.51 -12.67 -10.15
C PRO A 39 -6.67 -13.91 -9.79
N SER A 40 -5.78 -14.33 -10.68
CA SER A 40 -4.71 -15.24 -10.24
C SER A 40 -3.61 -14.43 -9.55
N ASN A 41 -3.15 -14.90 -8.38
CA ASN A 41 -2.09 -14.24 -7.61
C ASN A 41 -0.80 -14.03 -8.44
N SER A 42 -0.49 -14.99 -9.33
CA SER A 42 0.67 -14.89 -10.24
C SER A 42 0.54 -13.74 -11.24
N LEU A 43 -0.66 -13.52 -11.80
CA LEU A 43 -0.90 -12.41 -12.73
C LEU A 43 -0.86 -11.06 -12.00
N GLN A 44 -1.48 -10.96 -10.83
CA GLN A 44 -1.44 -9.73 -10.01
C GLN A 44 0.01 -9.38 -9.63
N ARG A 45 0.80 -10.38 -9.20
CA ARG A 45 2.23 -10.20 -8.95
C ARG A 45 2.97 -9.71 -10.20
N GLY A 46 2.74 -10.37 -11.34
CA GLY A 46 3.37 -9.98 -12.60
C GLY A 46 3.01 -8.55 -13.02
N HIS A 47 1.75 -8.16 -12.85
CA HIS A 47 1.26 -6.81 -13.12
C HIS A 47 1.94 -5.77 -12.23
N LEU A 48 1.98 -5.99 -10.92
CA LEU A 48 2.66 -5.11 -9.96
C LEU A 48 4.13 -4.90 -10.36
N LEU A 49 4.86 -5.98 -10.63
CA LEU A 49 6.27 -5.91 -11.07
C LEU A 49 6.44 -5.13 -12.38
N ASP A 50 5.51 -5.32 -13.33
CA ASP A 50 5.51 -4.62 -14.61
C ASP A 50 5.25 -3.11 -14.44
N GLN A 51 4.29 -2.72 -13.60
CA GLN A 51 4.05 -1.31 -13.27
C GLN A 51 5.27 -0.67 -12.63
N MET A 52 5.87 -1.35 -11.65
CA MET A 52 7.06 -0.84 -10.97
C MET A 52 8.21 -0.62 -11.94
N ARG A 53 8.53 -1.63 -12.76
CA ARG A 53 9.63 -1.56 -13.72
C ARG A 53 9.42 -0.50 -14.81
N ARG A 54 8.19 -0.31 -15.28
CA ARG A 54 7.91 0.60 -16.42
C ARG A 54 7.86 2.06 -16.02
N PHE A 55 7.34 2.36 -14.83
CA PHE A 55 6.97 3.73 -14.48
C PHE A 55 7.80 4.36 -13.37
N GLY A 56 8.55 3.56 -12.62
CA GLY A 56 9.44 4.07 -11.59
C GLY A 56 10.83 4.50 -12.09
N PRO A 57 11.74 4.91 -11.19
CA PRO A 57 11.54 5.00 -9.74
C PRO A 57 10.45 6.03 -9.37
N PHE A 58 9.77 5.80 -8.24
CA PHE A 58 8.70 6.68 -7.75
C PHE A 58 9.20 7.54 -6.59
N ASP A 59 8.75 8.78 -6.45
CA ASP A 59 9.06 9.61 -5.28
C ASP A 59 8.39 9.04 -4.01
N HIS A 60 7.20 8.46 -4.18
CA HIS A 60 6.42 7.88 -3.10
C HIS A 60 5.91 6.48 -3.44
N LEU A 61 6.11 5.55 -2.52
CA LEU A 61 5.43 4.27 -2.49
C LEU A 61 4.35 4.35 -1.42
N VAL A 62 3.09 4.15 -1.79
CA VAL A 62 1.95 4.24 -0.86
C VAL A 62 1.32 2.86 -0.73
N LEU A 63 1.40 2.28 0.46
CA LEU A 63 0.88 0.95 0.77
C LEU A 63 -0.44 1.11 1.52
N CYS A 64 -1.55 0.93 0.82
CA CYS A 64 -2.90 1.00 1.37
C CYS A 64 -3.31 -0.37 1.93
N LEU A 65 -3.32 -0.50 3.25
CA LEU A 65 -3.68 -1.74 3.93
C LEU A 65 -5.17 -1.69 4.32
N PRO A 66 -6.02 -2.60 3.82
CA PRO A 66 -7.45 -2.61 4.12
C PRO A 66 -7.69 -2.85 5.60
N SER A 67 -8.83 -2.40 6.13
CA SER A 67 -9.27 -2.83 7.45
C SER A 67 -10.51 -3.70 7.45
N CYS A 68 -10.77 -4.26 8.62
CA CYS A 68 -11.89 -5.13 8.91
C CYS A 68 -13.19 -4.34 8.75
N ASP A 69 -13.79 -4.33 7.57
CA ASP A 69 -15.18 -4.76 7.42
C ASP A 69 -15.72 -4.71 5.98
N ALA A 70 -16.74 -5.55 5.78
CA ALA A 70 -17.76 -5.56 4.73
C ALA A 70 -17.45 -6.17 3.35
N GLN A 71 -16.20 -6.24 2.89
CA GLN A 71 -15.90 -6.97 1.62
C GLN A 71 -14.96 -8.17 1.77
N MET A 72 -14.40 -8.39 2.96
CA MET A 72 -13.55 -9.54 3.24
C MET A 72 -14.32 -10.66 3.96
N ASP A 73 -15.22 -11.35 3.25
CA ASP A 73 -15.45 -12.81 3.44
C ASP A 73 -14.24 -13.62 2.94
N LEU A 74 -13.06 -13.01 3.01
CA LEU A 74 -11.83 -13.50 2.43
C LEU A 74 -11.15 -14.40 3.45
N ASP A 75 -10.99 -15.66 3.05
CA ASP A 75 -10.12 -16.66 3.65
C ASP A 75 -8.84 -16.02 4.23
N PRO A 76 -8.44 -16.34 5.49
CA PRO A 76 -7.23 -15.83 6.13
C PRO A 76 -5.98 -15.77 5.24
N TYR A 77 -5.83 -16.66 4.25
CA TYR A 77 -4.76 -16.59 3.26
C TYR A 77 -4.78 -15.30 2.42
N HIS A 78 -5.95 -14.85 1.99
CA HIS A 78 -6.09 -13.59 1.24
C HIS A 78 -5.80 -12.38 2.12
N ALA A 79 -6.21 -12.41 3.39
CA ALA A 79 -5.87 -11.35 4.34
C ALA A 79 -4.34 -11.22 4.53
N ALA A 80 -3.63 -12.36 4.65
CA ALA A 80 -2.17 -12.36 4.73
C ALA A 80 -1.50 -11.86 3.43
N ILE A 81 -2.07 -12.18 2.26
CA ILE A 81 -1.53 -11.67 0.98
C ILE A 81 -1.60 -10.15 0.93
N VAL A 82 -2.73 -9.55 1.32
CA VAL A 82 -2.92 -8.10 1.21
C VAL A 82 -2.18 -7.36 2.33
N ALA A 83 -2.21 -7.85 3.57
CA ALA A 83 -1.60 -7.16 4.71
C ALA A 83 -0.08 -7.35 4.82
N ILE A 84 0.47 -8.44 4.23
CA ILE A 84 1.88 -8.80 4.40
C ILE A 84 2.56 -8.99 3.04
N ALA A 85 2.08 -9.93 2.22
CA ALA A 85 2.83 -10.35 1.03
C ALA A 85 2.95 -9.25 -0.05
N ARG A 86 1.87 -8.54 -0.36
CA ARG A 86 1.89 -7.42 -1.33
C ARG A 86 2.77 -6.27 -0.86
N PRO A 87 2.62 -5.74 0.38
CA PRO A 87 3.50 -4.71 0.91
C PRO A 87 4.98 -5.07 0.82
N LEU A 88 5.34 -6.28 1.28
CA LEU A 88 6.71 -6.78 1.22
C LEU A 88 7.22 -6.89 -0.21
N LEU A 89 6.41 -7.44 -1.12
CA LEU A 89 6.79 -7.57 -2.51
C LEU A 89 7.05 -6.19 -3.14
N SER A 90 6.19 -5.21 -2.89
CA SER A 90 6.36 -3.85 -3.44
C SER A 90 7.64 -3.21 -2.95
N VAL A 91 7.90 -3.23 -1.64
CA VAL A 91 9.13 -2.63 -1.10
C VAL A 91 10.37 -3.38 -1.58
N ASN A 92 10.40 -4.71 -1.53
CA ASN A 92 11.51 -5.50 -2.05
C ASN A 92 11.78 -5.18 -3.52
N THR A 93 10.73 -5.10 -4.34
CA THR A 93 10.87 -4.78 -5.76
C THR A 93 11.43 -3.39 -5.97
N ALA A 94 11.01 -2.39 -5.19
CA ALA A 94 11.58 -1.04 -5.29
C ALA A 94 13.07 -1.04 -4.97
N VAL A 95 13.47 -1.68 -3.86
CA VAL A 95 14.86 -1.76 -3.40
C VAL A 95 15.73 -2.56 -4.39
N GLU A 96 15.22 -3.66 -4.94
CA GLU A 96 15.95 -4.49 -5.91
C GLU A 96 16.12 -3.80 -7.27
N LEU A 97 15.07 -3.14 -7.78
CA LEU A 97 15.13 -2.44 -9.07
C LEU A 97 15.93 -1.14 -8.98
N TRP A 98 15.91 -0.48 -7.81
CA TRP A 98 16.53 0.82 -7.60
C TRP A 98 17.30 0.87 -6.26
N PRO A 99 18.53 0.33 -6.22
CA PRO A 99 19.33 0.29 -4.98
C PRO A 99 19.67 1.66 -4.38
N GLU A 100 19.67 2.71 -5.21
CA GLU A 100 19.92 4.10 -4.79
C GLU A 100 18.62 4.89 -4.57
N TRP A 101 17.48 4.20 -4.48
CA TRP A 101 16.18 4.84 -4.31
C TRP A 101 16.09 5.60 -2.99
N SER A 102 15.76 6.89 -3.08
CA SER A 102 15.58 7.79 -1.93
C SER A 102 14.13 8.19 -1.70
N GLY A 103 13.17 7.48 -2.31
CA GLY A 103 11.75 7.78 -2.16
C GLY A 103 11.22 7.43 -0.76
N HIS A 104 9.99 7.87 -0.49
CA HIS A 104 9.35 7.67 0.80
C HIS A 104 8.28 6.58 0.72
N CYS A 105 8.23 5.69 1.72
CA CYS A 105 7.21 4.67 1.85
C CYS A 105 6.14 5.11 2.86
N TYR A 106 4.92 5.39 2.40
CA TYR A 106 3.79 5.68 3.28
C TYR A 106 2.95 4.42 3.46
N VAL A 107 2.85 3.93 4.69
CA VAL A 107 1.91 2.84 5.03
C VAL A 107 0.63 3.48 5.55
N VAL A 108 -0.46 3.31 4.80
CA VAL A 108 -1.78 3.86 5.15
C VAL A 108 -2.64 2.73 5.69
N VAL A 109 -2.96 2.79 6.97
CA VAL A 109 -3.86 1.86 7.66
C VAL A 109 -5.17 2.55 7.96
N GLU A 110 -6.32 1.88 7.84
CA GLU A 110 -7.58 2.51 8.25
C GLU A 110 -7.65 2.64 9.78
N ASP A 111 -8.17 3.76 10.26
CA ASP A 111 -8.36 4.09 11.66
C ASP A 111 -9.57 3.32 12.17
N GLN A 112 -9.31 2.13 12.68
CA GLN A 112 -10.34 1.25 13.18
C GLN A 112 -10.82 1.66 14.57
N ALA A 113 -12.14 1.65 14.78
CA ALA A 113 -12.70 1.45 16.11
C ALA A 113 -12.32 0.04 16.60
N SER A 114 -12.10 -0.14 17.91
CA SER A 114 -11.78 -1.46 18.48
C SER A 114 -12.84 -2.49 18.07
N SER A 115 -12.45 -3.48 17.25
CA SER A 115 -13.33 -4.58 16.88
C SER A 115 -13.31 -5.63 17.98
N GLU A 116 -14.48 -6.05 18.46
CA GLU A 116 -14.60 -7.16 19.42
C GLU A 116 -14.63 -8.53 18.72
N SER A 117 -14.62 -8.56 17.38
CA SER A 117 -14.68 -9.81 16.61
C SER A 117 -13.30 -10.47 16.50
N ALA A 118 -13.24 -11.80 16.59
CA ALA A 118 -11.99 -12.56 16.43
C ALA A 118 -11.35 -12.35 15.04
N ALA A 119 -12.18 -12.23 13.99
CA ALA A 119 -11.71 -11.93 12.63
C ALA A 119 -11.05 -10.55 12.55
N GLY A 120 -11.68 -9.54 13.15
CA GLY A 120 -11.13 -8.19 13.20
C GLY A 120 -9.81 -8.12 13.97
N ILE A 121 -9.73 -8.80 15.12
CA ILE A 121 -8.48 -8.89 15.91
C ILE A 121 -7.37 -9.56 15.09
N LEU A 122 -7.65 -10.66 14.39
CA LEU A 122 -6.67 -11.35 13.56
C LEU A 122 -6.16 -10.48 12.41
N GLN A 123 -7.04 -9.76 11.72
CA GLN A 123 -6.66 -8.87 10.63
C GLN A 123 -5.82 -7.68 11.11
N GLN A 124 -6.22 -7.04 12.21
CA GLN A 124 -5.41 -5.98 12.85
C GLN A 124 -4.03 -6.51 13.25
N SER A 125 -3.98 -7.74 13.76
CA SER A 125 -2.72 -8.42 14.07
C SER A 125 -1.90 -8.65 12.80
N MET A 126 -2.49 -9.11 11.70
CA MET A 126 -1.77 -9.31 10.43
C MET A 126 -1.19 -8.01 9.88
N VAL A 127 -1.96 -6.92 9.88
CA VAL A 127 -1.49 -5.60 9.45
C VAL A 127 -0.32 -5.14 10.32
N ARG A 128 -0.44 -5.25 11.65
CA ARG A 128 0.63 -4.88 12.58
C ARG A 128 1.90 -5.69 12.32
N HIS A 129 1.79 -7.01 12.22
CA HIS A 129 2.96 -7.86 11.95
C HIS A 129 3.54 -7.62 10.55
N GLY A 130 2.73 -7.30 9.54
CA GLY A 130 3.23 -6.92 8.21
C GLY A 130 4.12 -5.69 8.26
N ILE A 131 3.73 -4.68 9.04
CA ILE A 131 4.52 -3.47 9.28
C ILE A 131 5.80 -3.78 10.06
N GLU A 132 5.73 -4.63 11.09
CA GLU A 132 6.90 -5.07 11.86
C GLU A 132 7.91 -5.78 10.95
N ILE A 133 7.47 -6.74 10.13
CA ILE A 133 8.33 -7.47 9.18
C ILE A 133 8.96 -6.50 8.17
N LEU A 134 8.20 -5.54 7.63
CA LEU A 134 8.73 -4.52 6.73
C LEU A 134 9.85 -3.71 7.39
N SER A 135 9.64 -3.30 8.64
CA SER A 135 10.61 -2.51 9.41
C SER A 135 11.87 -3.30 9.74
N GLU A 136 11.74 -4.61 10.02
CA GLU A 136 12.87 -5.50 10.29
C GLU A 136 13.70 -5.79 9.04
N LEU A 137 13.05 -6.05 7.90
CA LEU A 137 13.73 -6.36 6.64
C LEU A 137 14.37 -5.13 5.99
N HIS A 138 13.77 -3.94 6.18
CA HIS A 138 14.23 -2.69 5.59
C HIS A 138 14.36 -1.59 6.66
N ALA A 139 15.28 -1.78 7.60
CA ALA A 139 15.50 -0.86 8.72
C ALA A 139 15.84 0.58 8.29
N ASP A 140 16.47 0.74 7.12
CA ASP A 140 16.85 2.06 6.57
C ASP A 140 15.77 2.64 5.64
N LEU A 141 14.62 1.98 5.50
CA LEU A 141 13.52 2.49 4.67
C LEU A 141 12.96 3.78 5.27
N ASN A 142 12.92 4.83 4.45
CA ASN A 142 12.27 6.07 4.82
C ASN A 142 10.75 5.88 4.84
N MET A 143 10.22 5.42 5.98
CA MET A 143 8.84 4.97 6.12
C MET A 143 8.04 5.78 7.14
N THR A 144 6.80 6.13 6.80
CA THR A 144 5.84 6.74 7.73
C THR A 144 4.53 5.95 7.73
N ILE A 145 4.02 5.64 8.92
CA ILE A 145 2.71 5.01 9.11
C ILE A 145 1.67 6.09 9.38
N LEU A 146 0.55 6.06 8.66
CA LEU A 146 -0.52 7.04 8.72
C LEU A 146 -1.86 6.33 8.84
N LYS A 147 -2.78 6.93 9.61
CA LYS A 147 -4.12 6.41 9.83
C LYS A 147 -5.14 7.10 8.91
N TRP A 148 -6.03 6.34 8.29
CA TRP A 148 -7.06 6.88 7.41
C TRP A 148 -8.46 6.75 8.03
N PRO A 149 -9.29 7.81 8.09
CA PRO A 149 -9.10 9.14 7.48
C PRO A 149 -8.39 10.17 8.38
N THR A 150 -7.97 9.78 9.59
CA THR A 150 -7.45 10.71 10.62
C THR A 150 -6.27 11.57 10.15
N ASP A 151 -5.29 10.97 9.47
CA ASP A 151 -4.11 11.66 8.94
C ASP A 151 -4.26 12.10 7.48
N ARG A 152 -5.49 12.07 6.92
CA ARG A 152 -5.74 12.36 5.49
C ARG A 152 -5.10 13.65 5.02
N ALA A 153 -5.35 14.77 5.70
CA ALA A 153 -4.85 16.08 5.26
C ALA A 153 -3.32 16.11 5.24
N ARG A 154 -2.69 15.50 6.26
CA ARG A 154 -1.23 15.37 6.35
C ARG A 154 -0.68 14.53 5.20
N LEU A 155 -1.28 13.38 4.90
CA LEU A 155 -0.87 12.53 3.78
C LEU A 155 -0.92 13.27 2.44
N ILE A 156 -2.02 13.96 2.16
CA ILE A 156 -2.16 14.71 0.89
C ILE A 156 -1.12 15.83 0.76
N THR A 157 -0.77 16.51 1.86
CA THR A 157 0.32 17.49 1.86
C THR A 157 1.69 16.84 1.63
N LEU A 158 1.92 15.64 2.16
CA LEU A 158 3.19 14.92 2.01
C LEU A 158 3.41 14.35 0.60
N LEU A 159 2.34 14.11 -0.15
CA LEU A 159 2.39 13.55 -1.51
C LEU A 159 2.52 14.60 -2.62
N ARG A 160 2.37 15.90 -2.29
CA ARG A 160 2.43 17.04 -3.21
C ARG A 160 3.75 17.81 -3.06
#